data_AF-A0A8T6Y8A1-F1
#
_entry.id   AF-A0A8T6Y8A1-F1
#
_cell.length_a   1.000
_cell.length_b   1.000
_cell.length_c   1.000
_cell.angle_alpha   90.00
_cell.angle_beta   90.00
_cell.angle_gamma   90.00
#
_symmetry.space_group_name_H-M   'P 1'
#
loop_
_entity.id
_entity.type
_entity.pdbx_description
1 polymer ?
#
loop_
_entity_poly.entity_id
_entity_poly.type
_entity_poly.pdbx_seq_one_letter_code
_entity_poly.pdbx_strand_id
1 'polypeptide(L)'
;DVVKVEVRIDGGAWMEADGTSSWSYEIDTKKMEEGNHTVEVRSFDGDKYSDPVEVTFEVDHDKAPKEEEPGFGILLMTLSMLAAALVAWRRR
;
A
#
# COMPACT_ATOMS: atom_id res chain seq x y z
N ASP A 1 20.17 11.54 0.32
CA ASP A 1 19.58 10.45 -0.51
C ASP A 1 18.96 9.42 0.40
N VAL A 2 18.05 8.57 -0.09
CA VAL A 2 17.55 7.44 0.72
C VAL A 2 18.64 6.36 0.76
N VAL A 3 19.05 5.99 1.97
CA VAL A 3 20.06 4.96 2.25
C VAL A 3 19.42 3.59 2.40
N LYS A 4 18.23 3.52 3.03
CA LYS A 4 17.46 2.28 3.14
C LYS A 4 15.97 2.55 3.34
N VAL A 5 15.17 1.54 3.04
CA VAL A 5 13.74 1.46 3.35
C VAL A 5 13.52 0.31 4.31
N GLU A 6 12.68 0.52 5.32
CA GLU A 6 12.35 -0.50 6.30
C GLU A 6 10.83 -0.71 6.36
N VAL A 7 10.43 -1.96 6.55
CA VAL A 7 9.05 -2.43 6.63
C VAL A 7 8.86 -3.15 7.96
N ARG A 8 7.74 -2.91 8.64
CA ARG A 8 7.28 -3.76 9.75
C ARG A 8 5.83 -4.15 9.54
N ILE A 9 5.45 -5.29 10.11
CA ILE A 9 4.12 -5.85 10.00
C ILE A 9 3.55 -6.02 11.42
N ASP A 10 2.32 -5.59 11.64
CA ASP A 10 1.55 -5.68 12.89
C ASP A 10 2.29 -5.18 14.13
N GLY A 11 3.03 -4.07 13.98
CA GLY A 11 3.82 -3.48 15.06
C GLY A 11 5.06 -4.29 15.45
N GLY A 12 5.45 -5.28 14.64
CA GLY A 12 6.65 -6.10 14.82
C GLY A 12 7.97 -5.34 14.61
N ALA A 13 9.05 -6.10 14.45
CA ALA A 13 10.37 -5.54 14.18
C ALA A 13 10.47 -4.93 12.77
N TRP A 14 11.27 -3.87 12.63
CA TRP A 14 11.62 -3.29 11.34
C TRP A 14 12.59 -4.21 10.58
N MET A 15 12.28 -4.46 9.32
CA MET A 15 13.05 -5.30 8.39
C MET A 15 13.44 -4.46 7.17
N GLU A 16 14.68 -4.59 6.71
CA GLU A 16 15.15 -3.84 5.54
C GLU A 16 14.52 -4.40 4.26
N ALA A 17 14.08 -3.49 3.39
CA ALA A 17 13.55 -3.81 2.06
C ALA A 17 14.66 -3.90 1.02
N ASP A 18 14.37 -4.55 -0.11
CA ASP A 18 15.29 -4.60 -1.24
C ASP A 18 15.24 -3.29 -2.02
N GLY A 19 16.29 -2.47 -1.91
CA GLY A 19 16.42 -1.21 -2.65
C GLY A 19 16.11 0.05 -1.83
N THR A 20 16.08 1.20 -2.51
CA THR A 20 15.90 2.52 -1.88
C THR A 20 14.87 3.39 -2.59
N SER A 21 15.25 4.09 -3.66
CA SER A 21 14.33 4.94 -4.44
C SER A 21 13.32 4.12 -5.23
N SER A 22 13.72 2.92 -5.65
CA SER A 22 12.85 1.85 -6.13
C SER A 22 13.12 0.68 -5.22
N TRP A 23 12.09 0.21 -4.53
CA TRP A 23 12.23 -0.83 -3.52
C TRP A 23 11.09 -1.83 -3.57
N SER A 24 11.31 -3.02 -3.02
CA SER A 24 10.32 -4.07 -2.86
C SER A 24 10.51 -4.82 -1.55
N TYR A 25 9.43 -5.41 -1.04
CA TYR A 25 9.48 -6.30 0.11
C TYR A 25 8.45 -7.43 -0.10
N GLU A 26 8.88 -8.68 0.05
CA GLU A 26 8.02 -9.86 -0.15
C GLU A 26 7.43 -10.32 1.20
N ILE A 27 6.11 -10.51 1.23
CA ILE A 27 5.38 -10.99 2.41
C ILE A 27 4.75 -12.34 2.08
N ASP A 28 5.12 -13.37 2.84
CA ASP A 28 4.53 -14.72 2.74
C ASP A 28 3.24 -14.80 3.56
N THR A 29 2.11 -14.43 2.94
CA THR A 29 0.79 -14.40 3.58
C THR A 29 0.24 -15.77 3.98
N LYS A 30 0.85 -16.87 3.50
CA LYS A 30 0.45 -18.24 3.90
C LYS A 30 0.79 -18.55 5.35
N LYS A 31 1.70 -17.78 5.95
CA LYS A 31 2.15 -17.92 7.34
C LYS A 31 1.51 -16.89 8.27
N MET A 32 0.71 -15.98 7.73
CA MET A 32 0.00 -14.97 8.48
C MET A 32 -1.34 -15.51 8.96
N GLU A 33 -1.86 -14.95 10.05
CA GLU A 33 -3.20 -15.26 10.53
C GLU A 33 -4.26 -14.73 9.55
N GLU A 34 -5.50 -15.20 9.66
CA GLU A 34 -6.61 -14.65 8.88
C GLU A 34 -7.06 -13.31 9.46
N GLY A 35 -7.42 -12.36 8.60
CA GLY A 35 -7.95 -11.05 8.97
C GLY A 35 -7.06 -9.88 8.53
N ASN A 36 -7.26 -8.73 9.18
CA ASN A 36 -6.59 -7.48 8.83
C ASN A 36 -5.19 -7.41 9.40
N HIS A 37 -4.24 -7.09 8.54
CA HIS A 37 -2.85 -6.85 8.87
C HIS A 37 -2.45 -5.44 8.48
N THR A 38 -1.49 -4.89 9.23
CA THR A 38 -1.00 -3.53 9.06
C THR A 38 0.47 -3.56 8.71
N VAL A 39 0.82 -3.00 7.56
CA VAL A 39 2.20 -2.78 7.14
C VAL A 39 2.55 -1.33 7.36
N GLU A 40 3.66 -1.09 8.03
CA GLU A 40 4.22 0.24 8.18
C GLU A 40 5.56 0.31 7.48
N VAL A 41 5.80 1.40 6.75
CA VAL A 41 7.00 1.61 5.93
C VAL A 41 7.63 2.95 6.28
N ARG A 42 8.96 2.98 6.43
CA ARG A 42 9.72 4.22 6.61
C ARG A 42 11.01 4.21 5.80
N SER A 43 11.49 5.40 5.43
CA SER A 43 12.79 5.56 4.78
C SER A 43 13.82 6.18 5.73
N PHE A 44 15.09 5.93 5.46
CA PHE A 44 16.22 6.50 6.20
C PHE A 44 17.17 7.18 5.22
N ASP A 45 17.57 8.43 5.50
CA ASP A 45 18.45 9.22 4.62
C ASP A 45 19.93 9.19 5.00
N GLY A 46 20.30 8.46 6.05
CA GLY A 46 21.64 8.45 6.62
C GLY A 46 21.73 9.17 7.97
N ASP A 47 20.79 10.07 8.25
CA ASP A 47 20.75 10.86 9.49
C ASP A 47 19.44 10.65 10.26
N LYS A 48 18.30 10.61 9.55
CA LYS A 48 16.97 10.52 10.15
C LYS A 48 16.05 9.57 9.41
N TYR A 49 15.09 9.05 10.17
CA TYR A 49 13.95 8.32 9.63
C TYR A 49 12.81 9.27 9.25
N SER A 50 12.06 8.92 8.22
CA SER A 50 10.76 9.53 7.94
C SER A 50 9.71 9.12 8.98
N ASP A 51 8.59 9.84 9.00
CA ASP A 51 7.37 9.32 9.60
C ASP A 51 6.94 8.04 8.86
N PRO A 52 6.46 6.99 9.56
CA PRO A 52 5.93 5.81 8.92
C PRO A 52 4.66 6.11 8.11
N VAL A 53 4.54 5.46 6.94
CA VAL A 53 3.26 5.34 6.23
C VAL A 53 2.66 3.96 6.52
N GLU A 54 1.34 3.92 6.67
CA GLU A 54 0.59 2.72 6.99
C GLU A 54 -0.23 2.23 5.80
N VAL A 55 -0.24 0.91 5.58
CA VAL A 55 -1.06 0.22 4.58
C VAL A 55 -1.69 -1.01 5.24
N THR A 56 -3.00 -1.13 5.15
CA THR A 56 -3.73 -2.30 5.68
C THR A 56 -4.13 -3.24 4.56
N PHE A 57 -4.04 -4.55 4.79
CA PHE A 57 -4.52 -5.58 3.88
C PHE A 57 -5.17 -6.72 4.64
N GLU A 58 -6.09 -7.43 3.99
CA GLU A 58 -6.78 -8.58 4.59
C GLU A 58 -6.22 -9.89 4.03
N VAL A 59 -5.82 -10.78 4.93
CA VAL A 59 -5.48 -12.16 4.61
C VAL A 59 -6.75 -13.00 4.78
N ASP A 60 -7.17 -13.64 3.70
CA ASP A 60 -8.33 -14.53 3.68
C ASP A 60 -7.88 -15.85 3.04
N HIS A 61 -7.86 -16.92 3.83
CA HIS A 61 -7.45 -18.26 3.41
C HIS A 61 -8.62 -19.09 2.88
N ASP A 62 -9.85 -18.67 3.15
CA ASP A 62 -11.09 -19.42 2.92
C ASP A 62 -11.87 -18.92 1.70
N LYS A 63 -11.31 -18.01 0.89
CA LYS A 63 -11.79 -17.78 -0.49
C LYS A 63 -11.62 -19.06 -1.29
N ALA A 64 -12.62 -19.94 -1.23
CA ALA A 64 -13.03 -20.74 -2.36
C ALA A 64 -13.04 -19.82 -3.60
N PRO A 65 -12.61 -20.28 -4.79
CA PRO A 65 -12.71 -19.47 -5.98
C PRO A 65 -14.16 -19.00 -6.04
N LYS A 66 -14.40 -17.70 -5.89
CA LYS A 66 -15.73 -17.14 -6.11
C LYS A 66 -16.02 -17.50 -7.54
N GLU A 67 -16.97 -18.42 -7.76
CA GLU A 67 -17.49 -18.68 -9.08
C GLU A 67 -17.83 -17.30 -9.65
N GLU A 68 -17.10 -16.88 -10.68
CA GLU A 68 -17.34 -15.61 -11.33
C GLU A 68 -18.76 -15.69 -11.91
N GLU A 69 -19.72 -15.10 -11.20
CA GLU A 69 -21.05 -14.81 -11.73
C GLU A 69 -20.86 -14.13 -13.09
N PRO A 70 -21.35 -14.70 -14.21
CA PRO A 70 -21.18 -14.12 -15.54
C PRO A 70 -22.06 -12.88 -15.63
N GLY A 71 -21.59 -11.73 -15.13
CA GLY A 71 -22.49 -10.60 -14.98
C GLY A 71 -21.94 -9.24 -14.54
N PHE A 72 -20.63 -8.97 -14.45
CA PHE A 72 -20.13 -7.59 -14.25
C PHE A 72 -18.81 -7.32 -15.00
N GLY A 73 -18.74 -7.71 -16.27
CA GLY A 73 -17.69 -7.26 -17.20
C GLY A 73 -17.80 -5.81 -17.67
N ILE A 74 -18.67 -4.98 -17.07
CA ILE A 74 -18.80 -3.55 -17.41
C ILE A 74 -19.24 -2.74 -16.17
N LEU A 75 -18.28 -2.19 -15.42
CA LEU A 75 -18.46 -0.87 -14.82
C LEU A 75 -17.21 -0.04 -15.06
N LEU A 76 -17.27 0.71 -16.15
CA LEU A 76 -16.46 1.88 -16.43
C LEU A 76 -16.60 2.89 -15.27
N MET A 77 -15.62 2.98 -14.39
CA MET A 77 -15.32 4.22 -13.66
C MET A 77 -13.85 4.57 -13.83
N THR A 78 -13.58 5.24 -14.94
CA THR A 78 -12.46 6.18 -15.08
C THR A 78 -12.45 7.16 -13.91
N LEU A 79 -11.38 7.21 -13.12
CA LEU A 79 -11.12 8.34 -12.22
C LEU A 79 -10.07 9.25 -12.87
N SER A 80 -10.49 9.86 -13.97
CA SER A 80 -9.95 11.15 -14.39
C SER A 80 -10.62 12.23 -13.55
N MET A 81 -9.96 12.70 -12.50
CA MET A 81 -10.20 14.05 -11.98
C MET A 81 -8.91 14.86 -12.09
N LEU A 82 -8.82 15.53 -13.23
CA LEU A 82 -8.16 16.82 -13.37
C LEU A 82 -8.52 17.71 -12.17
N ALA A 83 -7.52 18.11 -11.37
CA ALA A 83 -7.63 19.28 -10.52
C ALA A 83 -7.63 20.56 -11.38
N ALA A 84 -8.63 20.71 -12.23
CA ALA A 84 -8.92 21.91 -13.01
C ALA A 84 -10.24 22.55 -12.56
N ALA A 85 -10.49 22.58 -11.26
CA ALA A 85 -11.66 23.22 -10.66
C ALA A 85 -11.33 24.19 -9.50
N LEU A 86 -10.04 24.37 -9.16
CA LEU A 86 -9.62 25.35 -8.13
C LEU A 86 -9.07 26.67 -8.70
N VAL A 87 -8.82 26.76 -10.01
CA VAL A 87 -8.35 28.01 -10.66
C VAL A 87 -9.51 28.84 -11.23
N ALA A 88 -10.65 28.23 -11.56
CA ALA A 88 -11.77 28.93 -12.20
C ALA A 88 -12.73 29.63 -11.21
N TRP A 89 -12.58 29.43 -9.89
CA TRP A 89 -13.50 30.01 -8.88
C TRP A 89 -12.88 31.08 -7.97
N ARG A 90 -11.62 31.46 -8.19
CA ARG A 90 -10.92 32.51 -7.41
C ARG A 90 -10.71 33.83 -8.16
N ARG A 91 -11.43 34.06 -9.27
CA ARG A 91 -11.49 35.38 -9.91
C ARG A 91 -12.93 35.69 -10.34
N ARG A 92 -13.80 35.79 -9.34
CA ARG A 92 -14.86 36.79 -9.37
C ARG A 92 -14.33 38.05 -8.71
#